data_AF-A0A353V9M2-F1
#
_entry.id   AF-A0A353V9M2-F1
#
_cell.length_a   1.000
_cell.length_b   1.000
_cell.length_c   1.000
_cell.angle_alpha   90.00
_cell.angle_beta   90.00
_cell.angle_gamma   90.00
#
_symmetry.space_group_name_H-M   'P 1'
#
loop_
_entity.id
_entity.type
_entity.pdbx_description
1 polymer ?
#
loop_
_entity_poly.entity_id
_entity_poly.type
_entity_poly.pdbx_seq_one_letter_code
_entity_poly.pdbx_strand_id
1 'polypeptide(L)'
;MSYFRAIDPFPLESADQTKLHEFYARLADGRLATTRCAGCGATAWPPRGFCPECASDRFEWVDLPREGTVHAFSVQEAGLPAGFEGPRVFAIVKVGGHRVFSVLTGAEPGAVRVGQPVALAPLRVADGPGGGPRWLPAFRVLSP
;
A
#
# COMPACT_ATOMS: atom_id res chain seq x y z
N MET A 1 -28.18 -9.58 -1.89
CA MET A 1 -27.61 -8.91 -3.08
C MET A 1 -26.31 -9.63 -3.41
N SER A 2 -26.11 -10.12 -4.63
CA SER A 2 -24.85 -10.78 -5.01
C SER A 2 -23.72 -9.76 -5.01
N TYR A 3 -22.64 -10.01 -4.26
CA TYR A 3 -21.48 -9.13 -4.23
C TYR A 3 -20.80 -9.13 -5.61
N PHE A 4 -20.84 -7.99 -6.29
CA PHE A 4 -20.31 -7.86 -7.63
C PHE A 4 -18.82 -7.49 -7.58
N ARG A 5 -17.95 -8.50 -7.50
CA ARG A 5 -16.49 -8.36 -7.40
C ARG A 5 -15.87 -7.38 -8.41
N ALA A 6 -16.43 -7.29 -9.63
CA ALA A 6 -15.86 -6.50 -10.71
C ALA A 6 -15.93 -4.97 -10.48
N ILE A 7 -16.79 -4.50 -9.56
CA ILE A 7 -16.92 -3.07 -9.24
C ILE A 7 -16.36 -2.72 -7.86
N ASP A 8 -15.85 -3.69 -7.10
CA ASP A 8 -15.21 -3.37 -5.82
C ASP A 8 -13.83 -2.75 -6.11
N PRO A 9 -13.61 -1.48 -5.73
CA PRO A 9 -12.36 -0.79 -6.01
C PRO A 9 -11.22 -1.22 -5.08
N PHE A 10 -11.51 -1.99 -4.03
CA PHE A 10 -10.56 -2.36 -2.99
C PHE A 10 -10.15 -3.84 -3.10
N PRO A 11 -8.88 -4.16 -2.79
CA PRO A 11 -8.41 -5.54 -2.77
C PRO A 11 -9.25 -6.43 -1.85
N LEU A 12 -9.39 -7.69 -2.21
CA LEU A 12 -9.83 -8.73 -1.28
C LEU A 12 -8.60 -9.21 -0.51
N GLU A 13 -8.63 -9.09 0.82
CA GLU A 13 -7.42 -9.22 1.66
C GLU A 13 -7.33 -10.54 2.42
N SER A 14 -8.40 -11.34 2.44
CA SER A 14 -8.44 -12.60 3.17
C SER A 14 -7.66 -13.73 2.46
N ALA A 15 -7.23 -14.73 3.24
CA ALA A 15 -6.39 -15.82 2.76
C ALA A 15 -7.06 -16.69 1.67
N ASP A 16 -8.39 -16.77 1.68
CA ASP A 16 -9.19 -17.45 0.65
C ASP A 16 -9.29 -16.67 -0.66
N GLN A 17 -8.97 -15.37 -0.67
CA GLN A 17 -9.08 -14.50 -1.84
C GLN A 17 -7.72 -14.11 -2.44
N THR A 18 -6.66 -14.03 -1.64
CA THR A 18 -5.36 -13.55 -2.11
C THR A 18 -4.16 -14.21 -1.45
N LYS A 19 -3.07 -14.36 -2.20
CA LYS A 19 -1.75 -14.76 -1.67
C LYS A 19 -1.02 -13.63 -0.94
N LEU A 20 -1.54 -12.40 -1.01
CA LEU A 20 -1.01 -11.24 -0.31
C LEU A 20 -1.66 -11.02 1.08
N HIS A 21 -2.46 -11.96 1.58
CA HIS A 21 -3.20 -11.78 2.84
C HIS A 21 -2.26 -11.48 4.03
N GLU A 22 -1.08 -12.09 4.06
CA GLU A 22 -0.07 -11.84 5.09
C GLU A 22 0.50 -10.40 5.04
N PHE A 23 0.58 -9.79 3.84
CA PHE A 23 0.91 -8.37 3.71
C PHE A 23 -0.17 -7.49 4.36
N TYR A 24 -1.43 -7.78 4.08
CA TYR A 24 -2.55 -7.01 4.64
C TYR A 24 -2.71 -7.20 6.15
N ALA A 25 -2.48 -8.41 6.66
CA ALA A 25 -2.46 -8.68 8.10
C ALA A 25 -1.39 -7.83 8.80
N ARG A 26 -0.18 -7.77 8.26
CA ARG A 26 0.90 -6.91 8.78
C ARG A 26 0.57 -5.43 8.67
N LEU A 27 -0.05 -5.03 7.56
CA LEU A 27 -0.46 -3.65 7.34
C LEU A 27 -1.54 -3.21 8.35
N ALA A 28 -2.48 -4.09 8.70
CA ALA A 28 -3.47 -3.86 9.75
C ALA A 28 -2.80 -3.62 11.13
N ASP A 29 -1.65 -4.24 11.38
CA ASP A 29 -0.82 -4.01 12.58
C ASP A 29 0.08 -2.75 12.48
N GLY A 30 -0.07 -1.94 11.44
CA GLY A 30 0.77 -0.75 11.23
C GLY A 30 2.19 -1.08 10.74
N ARG A 31 2.39 -2.24 10.11
CA ARG A 31 3.68 -2.66 9.56
C ARG A 31 3.64 -2.71 8.04
N LEU A 32 4.49 -1.92 7.39
CA LEU A 32 4.75 -2.07 5.96
C LEU A 32 5.75 -3.21 5.78
N ALA A 33 5.38 -4.26 5.05
CA ALA A 33 6.24 -5.42 4.87
C ALA A 33 6.33 -5.83 3.41
N THR A 34 7.43 -6.50 3.07
CA THR A 34 7.59 -7.16 1.78
C THR A 34 8.27 -8.52 1.90
N THR A 35 8.49 -9.19 0.77
CA THR A 35 9.22 -10.45 0.72
C THR A 35 10.68 -10.26 0.32
N ARG A 36 11.56 -10.98 1.02
CA ARG A 36 12.98 -11.15 0.69
C ARG A 36 13.23 -12.57 0.18
N CYS A 37 13.88 -12.70 -0.96
CA CYS A 37 14.23 -13.99 -1.54
C CYS A 37 15.28 -14.69 -0.67
N ALA A 38 15.00 -15.91 -0.23
CA ALA A 38 15.95 -16.69 0.56
C ALA A 38 17.15 -17.23 -0.26
N GLY A 39 17.04 -17.23 -1.60
CA GLY A 39 18.10 -17.68 -2.50
C GLY A 39 19.16 -16.61 -2.81
N CYS A 40 18.74 -15.39 -3.13
CA CYS A 40 19.65 -14.32 -3.55
C CYS A 40 19.57 -13.04 -2.70
N GLY A 41 18.69 -12.99 -1.69
CA GLY A 41 18.54 -11.83 -0.81
C GLY A 41 17.80 -10.63 -1.40
N ALA A 42 17.40 -10.68 -2.67
CA ALA A 42 16.65 -9.60 -3.32
C ALA A 42 15.28 -9.38 -2.67
N THR A 43 14.91 -8.11 -2.46
CA THR A 43 13.56 -7.71 -2.06
C THR A 43 12.80 -7.16 -3.26
N ALA A 44 11.48 -7.31 -3.27
CA ALA A 44 10.62 -6.79 -4.32
C ALA A 44 9.51 -5.91 -3.74
N TRP A 45 8.91 -5.04 -4.55
CA TRP A 45 7.65 -4.39 -4.21
C TRP A 45 6.76 -4.31 -5.46
N PRO A 46 5.48 -4.72 -5.39
CA PRO A 46 4.80 -5.38 -4.27
C PRO A 46 5.42 -6.74 -3.89
N PRO A 47 5.02 -7.36 -2.76
CA PRO A 47 5.47 -8.71 -2.41
C PRO A 47 5.20 -9.71 -3.55
N ARG A 48 6.13 -10.64 -3.75
CA ARG A 48 6.11 -11.61 -4.86
C ARG A 48 6.13 -13.04 -4.35
N GLY A 49 5.59 -13.97 -5.14
CA GLY A 49 5.68 -15.42 -4.92
C GLY A 49 6.82 -16.12 -5.66
N PHE A 50 7.52 -15.43 -6.57
CA PHE A 50 8.65 -15.97 -7.34
C PHE A 50 9.67 -14.86 -7.61
N CYS A 51 10.96 -15.21 -7.53
CA CYS A 51 12.06 -14.26 -7.65
C CYS A 51 12.43 -14.05 -9.13
N PRO A 52 12.39 -12.82 -9.65
CA PRO A 52 12.80 -12.57 -11.04
C PRO A 52 14.32 -12.73 -11.26
N GLU A 53 15.12 -12.61 -10.20
CA GLU A 53 16.59 -12.66 -10.28
C GLU A 53 17.14 -14.09 -10.33
N CYS A 54 16.52 -15.03 -9.62
CA CYS A 54 17.05 -16.40 -9.46
C CYS A 54 16.00 -17.51 -9.58
N ALA A 55 14.76 -17.18 -9.93
CA ALA A 55 13.63 -18.11 -10.05
C ALA A 55 13.23 -18.88 -8.77
N SER A 56 13.84 -18.61 -7.60
CA SER A 56 13.44 -19.17 -6.32
C SER A 56 12.00 -18.77 -5.95
N ASP A 57 11.25 -19.70 -5.37
CA ASP A 57 9.93 -19.54 -4.75
C ASP A 57 10.00 -19.45 -3.21
N ARG A 58 11.21 -19.59 -2.64
CA ARG A 58 11.46 -19.47 -1.20
C ARG A 58 11.65 -18.00 -0.80
N PHE A 59 10.75 -17.51 0.04
CA PHE A 59 10.75 -16.14 0.55
C PHE A 59 10.52 -16.11 2.06
N GLU A 60 11.03 -15.06 2.67
CA GLU A 60 10.69 -14.66 4.03
C GLU A 60 10.08 -13.26 4.04
N TRP A 61 9.20 -13.00 5.01
CA TRP A 61 8.64 -11.67 5.22
C TRP A 61 9.62 -10.79 5.99
N VAL A 62 9.83 -9.58 5.47
CA VAL A 62 10.69 -8.57 6.10
C VAL A 62 9.91 -7.26 6.21
N ASP A 63 10.09 -6.58 7.34
CA ASP A 63 9.49 -5.26 7.55
C ASP A 63 10.32 -4.20 6.83
N LEU A 64 9.62 -3.27 6.17
CA LEU A 64 10.19 -2.06 5.60
C LEU A 64 10.17 -0.93 6.65
N PRO A 65 11.02 0.10 6.49
CA PRO A 65 10.90 1.31 7.29
C PRO A 65 9.50 1.90 7.22
N ARG A 66 9.07 2.54 8.32
CA ARG A 66 7.77 3.24 8.36
C ARG A 66 7.85 4.67 7.81
N GLU A 67 9.05 5.19 7.60
CA GLU A 67 9.29 6.54 7.09
C GLU A 67 9.86 6.48 5.68
N GLY A 68 9.46 7.46 4.88
CA GLY A 68 9.89 7.59 3.50
C GLY A 68 9.79 9.03 3.03
N THR A 69 9.88 9.21 1.72
CA THR A 69 9.74 10.53 1.08
C THR A 69 8.81 10.47 -0.11
N VAL A 70 8.08 11.56 -0.37
CA VAL A 70 7.29 11.72 -1.59
C VAL A 70 8.23 11.71 -2.80
N HIS A 71 8.13 10.69 -3.66
CA HIS A 71 8.91 10.61 -4.89
C HIS A 71 8.23 11.35 -6.04
N ALA A 72 6.91 11.18 -6.19
CA ALA A 72 6.06 11.85 -7.16
C ALA A 72 4.63 11.85 -6.62
N PHE A 73 3.80 12.80 -7.04
CA PHE A 73 2.38 12.84 -6.67
C PHE A 73 1.51 13.49 -7.74
N SER A 74 0.21 13.22 -7.67
CA SER A 74 -0.83 13.93 -8.39
C SER A 74 -1.96 14.29 -7.43
N VAL A 75 -2.66 15.38 -7.75
CA VAL A 75 -3.89 15.77 -7.08
C VAL A 75 -5.05 15.38 -8.00
N GLN A 76 -5.96 14.56 -7.48
CA GLN A 76 -7.20 14.25 -8.15
C GLN A 76 -8.33 15.08 -7.53
N GLU A 77 -8.76 16.11 -8.27
CA GLU A 77 -9.82 17.03 -7.86
C GLU A 77 -11.21 16.41 -7.95
N ALA A 78 -11.47 15.59 -8.97
CA ALA A 78 -12.75 14.98 -9.25
C ALA A 78 -12.61 13.59 -9.90
N GLY A 79 -13.74 12.87 -10.01
CA GLY A 79 -13.77 11.53 -10.62
C GLY A 79 -13.01 10.48 -9.80
N LEU A 80 -12.99 10.63 -8.48
CA LEU A 80 -12.30 9.69 -7.61
C LEU A 80 -12.93 8.29 -7.71
N PRO A 81 -12.12 7.23 -7.53
CA PRO A 81 -12.67 5.89 -7.40
C PRO A 81 -13.69 5.82 -6.25
N ALA A 82 -14.67 4.94 -6.38
CA ALA A 82 -15.68 4.74 -5.35
C ALA A 82 -15.03 4.48 -3.98
N GLY A 83 -15.61 5.07 -2.92
CA GLY A 83 -15.08 4.98 -1.56
C GLY A 83 -13.95 5.96 -1.23
N PHE A 84 -13.58 6.87 -2.15
CA PHE A 84 -12.72 8.00 -1.86
C PHE A 84 -13.46 9.33 -2.01
N GLU A 85 -13.24 10.22 -1.04
CA GLU A 85 -13.69 11.61 -1.08
C GLU A 85 -12.55 12.52 -1.53
N GLY A 86 -12.90 13.57 -2.28
CA GLY A 86 -11.96 14.52 -2.89
C GLY A 86 -11.93 15.89 -2.23
N PRO A 87 -10.95 16.74 -2.60
CA PRO A 87 -9.78 16.41 -3.42
C PRO A 87 -8.81 15.46 -2.71
N ARG A 88 -8.04 14.66 -3.48
CA ARG A 88 -7.14 13.64 -2.90
C ARG A 88 -5.78 13.61 -3.58
N VAL A 89 -4.73 13.39 -2.77
CA VAL A 89 -3.37 13.25 -3.25
C VAL A 89 -3.00 11.78 -3.35
N PHE A 90 -2.68 11.34 -4.56
CA PHE A 90 -2.06 10.05 -4.81
C PHE A 90 -0.56 10.25 -5.01
N ALA A 91 0.26 9.39 -4.41
CA ALA A 91 1.70 9.53 -4.42
C ALA A 91 2.41 8.21 -4.67
N ILE A 92 3.59 8.32 -5.27
CA ILE A 92 4.64 7.30 -5.16
C ILE A 92 5.52 7.72 -3.99
N VAL A 93 5.59 6.89 -2.96
CA VAL A 93 6.47 7.07 -1.79
C VAL A 93 7.71 6.22 -1.95
N LYS A 94 8.90 6.81 -1.77
CA LYS A 94 10.16 6.08 -1.68
C LYS A 94 10.38 5.66 -0.23
N VAL A 95 10.43 4.36 0.04
CA VAL A 95 10.57 3.78 1.39
C VAL A 95 11.33 2.47 1.32
N GLY A 96 12.33 2.28 2.18
CA GLY A 96 13.11 1.04 2.24
C GLY A 96 13.74 0.60 0.91
N GLY A 97 14.12 1.55 0.04
CA GLY A 97 14.65 1.25 -1.30
C GLY A 97 13.59 0.96 -2.37
N HIS A 98 12.31 0.90 -2.00
CA HIS A 98 11.19 0.63 -2.91
C HIS A 98 10.36 1.88 -3.22
N ARG A 99 9.50 1.78 -4.24
CA ARG A 99 8.52 2.81 -4.63
C ARG A 99 7.11 2.24 -4.43
N VAL A 100 6.36 2.85 -3.52
CA VAL A 100 5.04 2.39 -3.09
C VAL A 100 3.99 3.37 -3.59
N PHE A 101 3.04 2.90 -4.40
CA PHE A 101 1.84 3.67 -4.72
C PHE A 101 0.96 3.76 -3.47
N SER A 102 0.51 4.97 -3.17
CA SER A 102 -0.14 5.29 -1.91
C SER A 102 -1.10 6.47 -2.06
N VAL A 103 -2.06 6.55 -1.16
CA VAL A 103 -2.78 7.79 -0.85
C VAL A 103 -2.02 8.55 0.23
N LEU A 104 -1.92 9.88 0.13
CA LEU A 104 -1.48 10.72 1.25
C LEU A 104 -2.70 11.14 2.10
N THR A 105 -2.72 10.71 3.35
CA THR A 105 -3.78 10.99 4.32
C THR A 105 -3.54 12.33 5.01
N GLY A 106 -4.61 13.11 5.17
CA GLY A 106 -4.55 14.43 5.80
C GLY A 106 -3.67 15.45 5.07
N ALA A 107 -3.38 15.21 3.79
CA ALA A 107 -2.54 16.09 2.99
C ALA A 107 -3.38 17.18 2.34
N GLU A 108 -3.02 18.44 2.58
CA GLU A 108 -3.54 19.58 1.84
C GLU A 108 -2.97 19.57 0.41
N PRO A 109 -3.79 19.42 -0.64
CA PRO A 109 -3.28 19.20 -1.99
C PRO A 109 -2.29 20.26 -2.50
N GLY A 110 -2.52 21.52 -2.15
CA GLY A 110 -1.63 22.65 -2.51
C GLY A 110 -0.33 22.74 -1.71
N ALA A 111 -0.17 21.94 -0.65
CA ALA A 111 0.99 22.00 0.25
C ALA A 111 1.98 20.84 0.06
N VAL A 112 1.61 19.78 -0.67
CA VAL A 112 2.45 18.60 -0.88
C VAL A 112 3.63 18.93 -1.81
N ARG A 113 4.83 18.45 -1.47
CA ARG A 113 6.04 18.63 -2.27
C ARG A 113 6.78 17.30 -2.48
N VAL A 114 7.44 17.17 -3.62
CA VAL A 114 8.42 16.09 -3.84
C VAL A 114 9.57 16.24 -2.84
N GLY A 115 10.03 15.12 -2.29
CA GLY A 115 11.06 15.06 -1.26
C GLY A 115 10.53 15.21 0.17
N GLN A 116 9.25 15.57 0.35
CA GLN A 116 8.67 15.77 1.68
C GLN A 116 8.67 14.46 2.49
N PRO A 117 9.06 14.50 3.79
CA PRO A 117 9.04 13.33 4.64
C PRO A 117 7.60 12.87 4.91
N VAL A 118 7.42 11.56 4.94
CA VAL A 118 6.13 10.92 5.21
C VAL A 118 6.31 9.75 6.16
N ALA A 119 5.25 9.42 6.91
CA ALA A 119 5.19 8.24 7.76
C ALA A 119 4.00 7.36 7.40
N LEU A 120 4.17 6.05 7.52
CA LEU A 120 3.13 5.06 7.29
C LEU A 120 1.92 5.36 8.17
N ALA A 121 0.75 5.38 7.54
CA ALA A 121 -0.55 5.59 8.17
C ALA A 121 -1.57 4.77 7.37
N PRO A 122 -1.71 3.45 7.63
CA PRO A 122 -2.60 2.59 6.87
C PRO A 122 -4.03 3.13 6.86
N LEU A 123 -4.66 3.11 5.69
CA LEU A 123 -6.00 3.67 5.50
C LEU A 123 -7.03 2.55 5.60
N ARG A 124 -7.91 2.62 6.61
CA ARG A 124 -9.10 1.75 6.68
C ARG A 124 -10.05 2.13 5.55
N VAL A 125 -10.47 1.13 4.78
CA VAL A 125 -11.50 1.29 3.75
C VAL A 125 -12.72 0.44 4.08
N ALA A 126 -13.75 0.50 3.23
CA ALA A 126 -14.96 -0.29 3.40
C ALA A 126 -14.62 -1.77 3.59
N ASP A 127 -15.33 -2.45 4.49
CA ASP A 127 -15.07 -3.86 4.77
C ASP A 127 -15.30 -4.74 3.54
N GLY A 128 -14.64 -5.90 3.54
CA GLY A 128 -14.83 -6.89 2.48
C GLY A 128 -16.25 -7.47 2.49
N PRO A 129 -16.65 -8.20 1.44
CA PRO A 129 -17.98 -8.81 1.34
C PRO A 129 -18.33 -9.77 2.49
N GLY A 130 -17.33 -10.33 3.17
CA GLY A 130 -17.51 -11.16 4.37
C GLY A 130 -17.46 -10.41 5.70
N GLY A 131 -17.48 -9.06 5.69
CA GLY A 131 -17.37 -8.21 6.88
C GLY A 131 -15.95 -8.10 7.46
N GLY A 132 -14.94 -8.63 6.77
CA GLY A 132 -13.55 -8.53 7.20
C GLY A 132 -12.98 -7.12 6.99
N PRO A 133 -12.13 -6.63 7.92
CA PRO A 133 -11.49 -5.32 7.78
C PRO A 133 -10.58 -5.26 6.54
N ARG A 134 -10.46 -4.08 5.92
CA ARG A 134 -9.57 -3.84 4.77
C ARG A 134 -8.68 -2.62 4.95
N TRP A 135 -7.42 -2.72 4.55
CA TRP A 135 -6.42 -1.68 4.74
C TRP A 135 -5.60 -1.44 3.47
N LEU A 136 -5.48 -0.18 3.08
CA LEU A 136 -4.60 0.23 1.99
C LEU A 136 -3.28 0.80 2.52
N PRO A 137 -2.14 0.53 1.85
CA PRO A 137 -0.90 1.21 2.18
C PRO A 137 -1.08 2.70 1.92
N ALA A 138 -1.02 3.47 2.99
CA ALA A 138 -1.19 4.90 2.98
C ALA A 138 -0.13 5.55 3.86
N PHE A 139 0.18 6.81 3.57
CA PHE A 139 1.16 7.58 4.31
C PHE A 139 0.54 8.92 4.70
N ARG A 140 1.03 9.51 5.78
CA ARG A 140 0.74 10.90 6.14
C ARG A 140 1.99 11.74 5.95
N VAL A 141 1.77 12.98 5.53
CA VAL A 141 2.84 13.97 5.46
C VAL A 141 3.31 14.30 6.88
N LEU A 142 4.63 14.33 7.08
CA LEU A 142 5.20 14.85 8.31
C LEU A 142 5.39 16.36 8.15
N SER A 143 4.85 17.12 9.10
CA SER A 143 5.17 18.54 9.20
C SER A 143 6.67 18.69 9.48
N PRO A 144 7.34 19.69 8.90
CA PRO A 144 8.73 20.01 9.22
C PRO A 144 8.90 20.42 10.69
#